data_AF-A0A8T0F201-F1
#
_entry.id   AF-A0A8T0F201-F1
#
_cell.length_a   1.000
_cell.length_b   1.000
_cell.length_c   1.000
_cell.angle_alpha   90.00
_cell.angle_beta   90.00
_cell.angle_gamma   90.00
#
_symmetry.space_group_name_H-M   'P 1'
#
loop_
_entity.id
_entity.type
_entity.pdbx_description
1 polymer ?
#
loop_
_entity_poly.entity_id
_entity_poly.type
_entity_poly.pdbx_seq_one_letter_code
_entity_poly.pdbx_strand_id
1 'polypeptide(L)'
;MLLCLLNHRQKWRHLFSVKHEEKFDNIAFAMLHLIGYDGMARGWLCTAMLRRCSSHIFKTVILLFVVSFLWLQLRIVNLKPDLFMAQKNHYSDPELTFFANFSAIVNSVNTTTPANLMMLSDTIEEMNSLQTVSNIEKFGPLNENDVVIVIQVHNRAQYLYALIESLRQAQNINQTLLVFSHDLFDAHINALIQRIDFTKVMQIFYPYSIQLHPNEFPGHDPKDCPRNMKKEEALKKGCNNAKFPDLYGHYREAKFTQTKHHWWWKVNHLMDGLHITKNHIGPVLLLEEDHYVAPDFLYILRMMENLKITKCPQCNILCLGTYVKSYNYAAFTKKIEIVKWLSSKHNMGMVVNRTLWDQIKKCAKVCNFYTT
;
A
#
# COMPACT_ATOMS: atom_id res chain seq x y z
N MET A 1 -18.87 -21.50 2.44
CA MET A 1 -18.69 -21.58 3.90
C MET A 1 -17.20 -21.77 4.22
N LEU A 2 -16.37 -20.75 3.94
CA LEU A 2 -14.90 -20.81 4.14
C LEU A 2 -14.25 -19.44 3.85
N LEU A 3 -14.57 -18.42 4.64
CA LEU A 3 -13.88 -17.13 4.62
C LEU A 3 -13.78 -16.58 6.04
N CYS A 4 -13.16 -17.35 6.94
CA CYS A 4 -12.59 -16.83 8.19
C CYS A 4 -11.72 -17.80 9.02
N LEU A 5 -11.25 -18.93 8.47
CA LEU A 5 -10.43 -19.87 9.25
C LEU A 5 -9.23 -20.37 8.45
N LEU A 6 -8.07 -19.76 8.67
CA LEU A 6 -6.79 -20.47 8.66
C LEU A 6 -5.87 -19.86 9.73
N ASN A 7 -6.04 -20.31 10.97
CA ASN A 7 -4.89 -20.67 11.77
C ASN A 7 -5.29 -21.71 12.83
N HIS A 8 -4.98 -22.98 12.59
CA HIS A 8 -4.89 -23.95 13.67
C HIS A 8 -3.78 -24.98 13.40
N ARG A 9 -2.69 -24.80 14.16
CA ARG A 9 -1.81 -25.79 14.79
C ARG A 9 -1.37 -27.01 13.98
N GLN A 10 -0.08 -27.03 13.64
CA GLN A 10 0.79 -28.15 14.01
C GLN A 10 2.13 -27.62 14.56
N LYS A 11 2.58 -28.32 15.61
CA LYS A 11 3.79 -28.08 16.42
C LYS A 11 5.03 -27.84 15.55
N TRP A 12 5.75 -26.76 15.83
CA TRP A 12 7.21 -26.77 15.82
C TRP A 12 7.71 -26.06 17.08
N ARG A 13 8.23 -26.88 18.01
CA ARG A 13 9.07 -26.46 19.12
C ARG A 13 10.46 -26.15 18.56
N HIS A 14 11.06 -25.08 19.08
CA HIS A 14 12.47 -24.69 18.90
C HIS A 14 12.90 -24.42 17.44
N LEU A 15 13.19 -23.16 17.13
CA LEU A 15 14.58 -22.69 16.95
C LEU A 15 14.57 -21.20 16.53
N PHE A 16 15.33 -20.43 17.31
CA PHE A 16 15.94 -19.13 17.02
C PHE A 16 15.09 -17.84 17.05
N SER A 17 15.08 -17.26 18.26
CA SER A 17 15.57 -15.89 18.48
C SER A 17 16.89 -15.66 17.75
N VAL A 18 16.93 -14.74 16.78
CA VAL A 18 18.15 -14.00 16.40
C VAL A 18 17.75 -12.60 15.93
N LYS A 19 18.25 -11.59 16.65
CA LYS A 19 18.38 -10.19 16.25
C LYS A 19 19.04 -10.07 14.87
N HIS A 20 18.61 -9.14 14.03
CA HIS A 20 19.52 -8.58 13.02
C HIS A 20 19.26 -7.08 12.83
N GLU A 21 19.90 -6.30 13.69
CA GLU A 21 20.68 -5.14 13.25
C GLU A 21 21.96 -5.64 12.55
N GLU A 22 22.51 -4.79 11.68
CA GLU A 22 23.82 -4.88 11.03
C GLU A 22 24.04 -5.99 9.98
N LYS A 23 24.03 -5.58 8.70
CA LYS A 23 25.04 -5.94 7.68
C LYS A 23 24.80 -5.18 6.37
N PHE A 24 25.19 -3.90 6.34
CA PHE A 24 25.68 -3.27 5.13
C PHE A 24 27.21 -3.33 5.23
N ASP A 25 27.79 -4.28 4.50
CA ASP A 25 29.19 -4.32 4.06
C ASP A 25 29.48 -5.77 3.60
N ASN A 26 29.47 -6.02 2.29
CA ASN A 26 30.17 -7.14 1.62
C ASN A 26 29.87 -7.19 0.11
N ILE A 27 30.24 -6.14 -0.63
CA ILE A 27 30.35 -6.20 -2.10
C ILE A 27 31.82 -6.21 -2.57
N ALA A 28 32.80 -6.17 -1.66
CA ALA A 28 34.22 -6.16 -2.03
C ALA A 28 34.90 -7.55 -2.05
N PHE A 29 34.22 -8.64 -1.65
CA PHE A 29 34.88 -9.94 -1.43
C PHE A 29 34.65 -11.02 -2.51
N ALA A 30 33.94 -10.71 -3.60
CA ALA A 30 33.57 -11.69 -4.62
C ALA A 30 34.49 -11.71 -5.88
N MET A 31 35.59 -10.95 -5.90
CA MET A 31 36.45 -10.83 -7.10
C MET A 31 37.86 -11.41 -6.97
N LEU A 32 38.15 -12.16 -5.90
CA LEU A 32 39.50 -12.71 -5.62
C LEU A 32 39.62 -14.24 -5.69
N HIS A 33 38.61 -14.93 -6.23
CA HIS A 33 38.60 -16.40 -6.27
C HIS A 33 38.72 -17.02 -7.68
N LEU A 34 39.17 -16.26 -8.69
CA LEU A 34 39.24 -16.71 -10.09
C LEU A 34 40.64 -16.80 -10.71
N ILE A 35 41.74 -16.80 -9.93
CA ILE A 35 43.08 -17.07 -10.46
C ILE A 35 43.86 -17.96 -9.49
N GLY A 36 43.65 -19.29 -9.57
CA GLY A 36 44.61 -20.30 -9.14
C GLY A 36 45.54 -20.61 -10.33
N TYR A 37 46.84 -20.39 -10.19
CA TYR A 37 47.85 -21.41 -9.87
C TYR A 37 47.97 -22.52 -10.94
N ASP A 38 48.97 -22.37 -11.81
CA ASP A 38 49.73 -23.49 -12.39
C ASP A 38 51.07 -22.98 -12.95
N GLY A 39 52.14 -23.76 -12.77
CA GLY A 39 53.34 -23.69 -13.61
C GLY A 39 54.65 -23.22 -12.97
N MET A 40 55.64 -24.12 -12.99
CA MET A 40 57.00 -24.02 -12.47
C MET A 40 57.91 -22.97 -13.18
N ALA A 41 59.02 -22.67 -12.50
CA ALA A 41 60.38 -22.41 -13.04
C ALA A 41 60.95 -20.99 -12.88
N ARG A 42 61.90 -20.92 -11.94
CA ARG A 42 63.14 -20.11 -11.84
C ARG A 42 63.40 -19.06 -12.94
N GLY A 43 63.64 -17.83 -12.49
CA GLY A 43 64.31 -16.80 -13.29
C GLY A 43 64.27 -15.44 -12.62
N TRP A 44 65.13 -15.22 -11.63
CA TRP A 44 65.41 -13.88 -11.09
C TRP A 44 66.09 -13.04 -12.18
N LEU A 45 65.43 -12.00 -12.68
CA LEU A 45 65.99 -10.69 -13.05
C LEU A 45 64.85 -9.81 -13.60
N CYS A 46 64.78 -8.56 -13.15
CA CYS A 46 63.77 -7.53 -13.46
C CYS A 46 62.44 -7.49 -12.65
N THR A 47 62.50 -7.41 -11.32
CA THR A 47 61.31 -7.14 -10.48
C THR A 47 61.22 -5.73 -9.88
N ALA A 48 62.10 -4.80 -10.27
CA ALA A 48 62.05 -3.41 -9.76
C ALA A 48 61.33 -2.41 -10.70
N MET A 49 61.32 -2.65 -12.01
CA MET A 49 60.69 -1.74 -13.00
C MET A 49 59.19 -2.05 -13.22
N LEU A 50 58.76 -3.31 -13.08
CA LEU A 50 57.36 -3.71 -13.29
C LEU A 50 56.44 -3.40 -12.08
N ARG A 51 56.99 -3.23 -10.87
CA ARG A 51 56.21 -2.83 -9.68
C ARG A 51 55.84 -1.33 -9.67
N ARG A 52 56.58 -0.48 -10.40
CA ARG A 52 56.36 0.97 -10.41
C ARG A 52 55.31 1.40 -11.45
N CYS A 53 55.27 0.76 -12.63
CA CYS A 53 54.21 0.99 -13.63
C CYS A 53 52.85 0.44 -13.20
N SER A 54 52.81 -0.69 -12.49
CA SER A 54 51.57 -1.28 -11.98
C SER A 54 50.88 -0.40 -10.93
N SER A 55 51.67 0.27 -10.07
CA SER A 55 51.15 1.21 -9.06
C SER A 55 50.50 2.44 -9.69
N HIS A 56 51.06 3.00 -10.76
CA HIS A 56 50.47 4.16 -11.44
C HIS A 56 49.19 3.80 -12.18
N ILE A 57 49.18 2.67 -12.90
CA ILE A 57 47.97 2.21 -13.60
C ILE A 57 46.85 1.91 -12.60
N PHE A 58 47.15 1.23 -11.50
CA PHE A 58 46.18 0.94 -10.45
C PHE A 58 45.61 2.22 -9.80
N LYS A 59 46.46 3.21 -9.52
CA LYS A 59 46.01 4.52 -9.01
C LYS A 59 45.14 5.27 -10.02
N THR A 60 45.46 5.21 -11.31
CA THR A 60 44.65 5.83 -12.36
C THR A 60 43.29 5.14 -12.50
N VAL A 61 43.23 3.82 -12.43
CA VAL A 61 41.96 3.07 -12.47
C VAL A 61 41.09 3.39 -11.25
N ILE A 62 41.67 3.45 -10.06
CA ILE A 62 40.94 3.85 -8.84
C ILE A 62 40.45 5.29 -8.96
N LEU A 63 41.28 6.21 -9.45
CA LEU A 63 40.88 7.61 -9.63
C LEU A 63 39.71 7.72 -10.62
N LEU A 64 39.76 7.01 -11.76
CA LEU A 64 38.68 6.98 -12.73
C LEU A 64 37.40 6.38 -12.16
N PHE A 65 37.50 5.33 -11.33
CA PHE A 65 36.35 4.75 -10.64
C PHE A 65 35.76 5.74 -9.62
N VAL A 66 36.59 6.41 -8.81
CA VAL A 66 36.13 7.41 -7.84
C VAL A 66 35.51 8.62 -8.53
N VAL A 67 36.11 9.12 -9.61
CA VAL A 67 35.56 10.24 -10.40
C VAL A 67 34.24 9.83 -11.06
N SER A 68 34.16 8.64 -11.65
CA SER A 68 32.92 8.12 -12.23
C SER A 68 31.85 7.91 -11.16
N PHE A 69 32.21 7.36 -10.00
CA PHE A 69 31.30 7.16 -8.87
C PHE A 69 30.82 8.49 -8.30
N LEU A 70 31.70 9.47 -8.08
CA LEU A 70 31.33 10.81 -7.64
C LEU A 70 30.49 11.56 -8.68
N TRP A 71 30.81 11.41 -9.97
CA TRP A 71 30.00 11.96 -11.05
C TRP A 71 28.60 11.33 -11.09
N LEU A 72 28.51 10.01 -10.88
CA LEU A 72 27.25 9.29 -10.79
C LEU A 72 26.46 9.69 -9.55
N GLN A 73 27.11 9.83 -8.39
CA GLN A 73 26.49 10.33 -7.16
C GLN A 73 26.01 11.77 -7.34
N LEU A 74 26.76 12.64 -8.00
CA LEU A 74 26.32 14.01 -8.30
C LEU A 74 25.17 14.06 -9.33
N ARG A 75 25.13 13.13 -10.29
CA ARG A 75 23.99 12.96 -11.23
C ARG A 75 22.75 12.40 -10.54
N ILE A 76 22.90 11.39 -9.68
CA ILE A 76 21.82 10.76 -8.91
C ILE A 76 21.30 11.71 -7.81
N VAL A 77 22.17 12.52 -7.20
CA VAL A 77 21.76 13.57 -6.25
C VAL A 77 21.12 14.77 -6.98
N ASN A 78 21.39 14.98 -8.27
CA ASN A 78 20.61 15.85 -9.16
C ASN A 78 19.32 15.19 -9.71
N LEU A 79 19.12 13.89 -9.47
CA LEU A 79 17.78 13.26 -9.44
C LEU A 79 17.19 13.40 -8.02
N LYS A 80 17.26 14.62 -7.47
CA LYS A 80 16.40 15.05 -6.37
C LYS A 80 15.09 15.58 -6.95
N PRO A 81 14.00 15.60 -6.16
CA PRO A 81 12.60 15.61 -6.61
C PRO A 81 12.13 16.91 -7.28
N ASP A 82 13.04 17.79 -7.70
CA ASP A 82 12.70 19.06 -8.33
C ASP A 82 12.18 18.88 -9.77
N LEU A 83 12.33 17.67 -10.35
CA LEU A 83 11.63 17.29 -11.58
C LEU A 83 10.14 16.97 -11.36
N PHE A 84 9.69 16.77 -10.12
CA PHE A 84 8.30 16.45 -9.79
C PHE A 84 7.42 17.67 -9.50
N MET A 85 7.99 18.88 -9.33
CA MET A 85 7.24 20.08 -8.94
C MET A 85 7.86 21.35 -9.52
N ALA A 86 7.97 21.43 -10.84
CA ALA A 86 8.19 22.69 -11.55
C ALA A 86 7.09 22.94 -12.59
N GLN A 87 5.82 22.68 -12.24
CA GLN A 87 4.73 23.36 -12.92
C GLN A 87 4.41 24.63 -12.13
N LYS A 88 4.86 25.76 -12.66
CA LYS A 88 4.54 27.11 -12.20
C LYS A 88 3.06 27.19 -11.81
N ASN A 89 2.82 27.54 -10.55
CA ASN A 89 1.54 28.04 -10.09
C ASN A 89 1.11 29.20 -10.99
N HIS A 90 0.09 28.97 -11.80
CA HIS A 90 -0.67 30.03 -12.45
C HIS A 90 -2.16 29.69 -12.47
N TYR A 91 -2.67 29.22 -11.33
CA TYR A 91 -4.07 29.36 -10.98
C TYR A 91 -4.16 29.42 -9.46
N SER A 92 -4.35 30.63 -8.94
CA SER A 92 -4.70 30.85 -7.53
C SER A 92 -6.13 30.36 -7.34
N ASP A 93 -6.29 29.05 -7.12
CA ASP A 93 -7.55 28.46 -6.70
C ASP A 93 -7.72 28.72 -5.18
N PRO A 94 -8.63 29.61 -4.77
CA PRO A 94 -8.81 29.95 -3.37
C PRO A 94 -9.20 28.74 -2.51
N GLU A 95 -9.94 27.77 -3.06
CA GLU A 95 -10.35 26.56 -2.34
C GLU A 95 -9.16 25.64 -2.11
N LEU A 96 -8.35 25.37 -3.14
CA LEU A 96 -7.18 24.52 -3.02
C LEU A 96 -6.17 25.09 -2.01
N THR A 97 -6.02 26.42 -2.01
CA THR A 97 -5.12 27.14 -1.10
C THR A 97 -5.65 27.09 0.34
N PHE A 98 -6.97 27.21 0.51
CA PHE A 98 -7.64 27.04 1.80
C PHE A 98 -7.47 25.62 2.35
N PHE A 99 -7.73 24.58 1.55
CA PHE A 99 -7.57 23.20 1.97
C PHE A 99 -6.10 22.84 2.24
N ALA A 100 -5.15 23.33 1.45
CA ALA A 100 -3.72 23.13 1.68
C ALA A 100 -3.25 23.75 3.00
N ASN A 101 -3.68 24.99 3.28
CA ASN A 101 -3.39 25.64 4.56
C ASN A 101 -4.08 24.93 5.73
N PHE A 102 -5.33 24.49 5.56
CA PHE A 102 -6.08 23.73 6.56
C PHE A 102 -5.42 22.38 6.86
N SER A 103 -5.02 21.62 5.84
CA SER A 103 -4.32 20.35 5.99
C SER A 103 -2.95 20.52 6.65
N ALA A 104 -2.21 21.58 6.34
CA ALA A 104 -0.95 21.88 7.02
C ALA A 104 -1.14 22.18 8.51
N ILE A 105 -2.24 22.86 8.87
CA ILE A 105 -2.61 23.13 10.27
C ILE A 105 -3.01 21.83 10.98
N VAL A 106 -3.83 20.99 10.36
CA VAL A 106 -4.36 19.76 10.94
C VAL A 106 -3.30 18.65 11.04
N ASN A 107 -2.39 18.56 10.08
CA ASN A 107 -1.30 17.56 10.07
C ASN A 107 -0.11 17.96 10.95
N SER A 108 -0.15 19.13 11.62
CA SER A 108 0.79 19.47 12.69
C SER A 108 0.39 18.71 13.97
N VAL A 109 0.93 17.49 14.12
CA VAL A 109 0.55 16.45 15.09
C VAL A 109 0.60 16.85 16.59
N ASN A 110 0.90 18.10 16.96
CA ASN A 110 0.97 18.51 18.37
C ASN A 110 -0.01 19.61 18.80
N THR A 111 -0.84 20.17 17.90
CA THR A 111 -1.70 21.32 18.24
C THR A 111 -2.98 21.39 17.40
N THR A 112 -3.65 20.26 17.15
CA THR A 112 -5.04 20.31 16.67
C THR A 112 -5.96 20.75 17.81
N THR A 113 -6.41 22.00 17.77
CA THR A 113 -7.41 22.51 18.71
C THR A 113 -8.71 21.71 18.56
N PRO A 114 -9.53 21.58 19.62
CA PRO A 114 -10.84 20.94 19.52
C PRO A 114 -11.73 21.54 18.42
N ALA A 115 -11.63 22.85 18.18
CA ALA A 115 -12.34 23.54 17.10
C ALA A 115 -11.89 23.08 15.70
N ASN A 116 -10.58 22.90 15.47
CA ASN A 116 -10.07 22.42 14.18
C ASN A 116 -10.48 20.97 13.91
N LEU A 117 -10.53 20.13 14.95
CA LEU A 117 -10.99 18.74 14.83
C LEU A 117 -12.49 18.66 14.51
N MET A 118 -13.31 19.47 15.19
CA MET A 118 -14.74 19.54 14.91
C MET A 118 -14.99 19.99 13.46
N MET A 119 -14.32 21.05 13.02
CA MET A 119 -14.42 21.53 11.63
C MET A 119 -13.99 20.47 10.60
N LEU A 120 -12.90 19.72 10.87
CA LEU A 120 -12.46 18.63 10.00
C LEU A 120 -13.51 17.51 9.96
N SER A 121 -14.06 17.14 11.12
CA SER A 121 -15.09 16.11 11.23
C SER A 121 -16.33 16.50 10.42
N ASP A 122 -16.82 17.73 10.59
CA ASP A 122 -17.98 18.26 9.87
C ASP A 122 -17.73 18.27 8.35
N THR A 123 -16.52 18.66 7.93
CA THR A 123 -16.12 18.65 6.52
C THR A 123 -16.13 17.22 5.94
N ILE A 124 -15.60 16.25 6.68
CA ILE A 124 -15.58 14.84 6.25
C ILE A 124 -16.98 14.26 6.18
N GLU A 125 -17.84 14.58 7.16
CA GLU A 125 -19.24 14.16 7.17
C GLU A 125 -19.99 14.74 5.96
N GLU A 126 -19.81 16.04 5.69
CA GLU A 126 -20.38 16.70 4.52
C GLU A 126 -19.91 16.05 3.22
N MET A 127 -18.60 15.88 3.02
CA MET A 127 -18.05 15.26 1.81
C MET A 127 -18.58 13.84 1.58
N ASN A 128 -18.66 13.03 2.64
CA ASN A 128 -19.23 11.68 2.56
C ASN A 128 -20.74 11.69 2.29
N SER A 129 -21.47 12.70 2.79
CA SER A 129 -22.91 12.84 2.56
C SER A 129 -23.22 13.25 1.11
N LEU A 130 -22.39 14.13 0.53
CA LEU A 130 -22.55 14.62 -0.85
C LEU A 130 -22.32 13.52 -1.89
N GLN A 131 -21.41 12.58 -1.61
CA GLN A 131 -21.04 11.48 -2.52
C GLN A 131 -20.75 11.97 -3.95
N THR A 132 -20.04 13.08 -4.06
CA THR A 132 -19.73 13.70 -5.36
C THR A 132 -18.90 12.78 -6.23
N VAL A 133 -19.32 12.63 -7.50
CA VAL A 133 -18.60 11.85 -8.51
C VAL A 133 -18.09 12.78 -9.60
N SER A 134 -16.77 12.97 -9.64
CA SER A 134 -16.11 13.76 -10.66
C SER A 134 -16.14 13.05 -12.01
N ASN A 135 -16.16 13.85 -13.07
CA ASN A 135 -16.09 13.42 -14.48
C ASN A 135 -17.27 12.58 -14.98
N ILE A 136 -18.39 12.52 -14.25
CA ILE A 136 -19.57 11.76 -14.68
C ILE A 136 -20.16 12.28 -16.00
N GLU A 137 -20.13 13.60 -16.22
CA GLU A 137 -20.62 14.22 -17.46
C GLU A 137 -19.77 13.82 -18.68
N LYS A 138 -18.46 13.59 -18.47
CA LYS A 138 -17.51 13.21 -19.51
C LYS A 138 -17.56 11.72 -19.85
N PHE A 139 -17.77 10.86 -18.85
CA PHE A 139 -17.66 9.40 -19.00
C PHE A 139 -18.99 8.66 -18.90
N GLY A 140 -20.11 9.37 -18.69
CA GLY A 140 -21.44 8.79 -18.52
C GLY A 140 -21.67 8.19 -17.12
N PRO A 141 -22.84 7.60 -16.86
CA PRO A 141 -23.15 6.96 -15.59
C PRO A 141 -22.36 5.65 -15.37
N LEU A 142 -22.33 5.16 -14.14
CA LEU A 142 -21.81 3.82 -13.82
C LEU A 142 -22.83 2.76 -14.26
N ASN A 143 -22.42 1.83 -15.11
CA ASN A 143 -23.24 0.67 -15.47
C ASN A 143 -23.12 -0.44 -14.43
N GLU A 144 -24.14 -1.29 -14.35
CA GLU A 144 -24.23 -2.36 -13.34
C GLU A 144 -23.05 -3.33 -13.35
N ASN A 145 -22.46 -3.57 -14.52
CA ASN A 145 -21.36 -4.51 -14.74
C ASN A 145 -19.98 -3.85 -14.88
N ASP A 146 -19.89 -2.52 -14.81
CA ASP A 146 -18.62 -1.81 -14.92
C ASP A 146 -17.67 -2.22 -13.77
N VAL A 147 -16.36 -2.11 -13.98
CA VAL A 147 -15.40 -2.38 -12.90
C VAL A 147 -15.35 -1.18 -11.97
N VAL A 148 -15.61 -1.41 -10.68
CA VAL A 148 -15.36 -0.42 -9.63
C VAL A 148 -14.02 -0.75 -8.99
N ILE A 149 -13.12 0.22 -8.89
CA ILE A 149 -11.81 0.04 -8.26
C ILE A 149 -11.79 0.87 -6.99
N VAL A 150 -11.62 0.23 -5.84
CA VAL A 150 -11.49 0.90 -4.55
C VAL A 150 -10.05 0.87 -4.08
N ILE A 151 -9.50 2.05 -3.82
CA ILE A 151 -8.10 2.25 -3.43
C ILE A 151 -8.07 2.69 -1.97
N GLN A 152 -7.40 1.92 -1.10
CA GLN A 152 -7.13 2.35 0.27
C GLN A 152 -5.93 3.30 0.30
N VAL A 153 -6.14 4.53 0.76
CA VAL A 153 -5.17 5.63 0.79
C VAL A 153 -4.87 6.01 2.24
N HIS A 154 -3.58 6.22 2.54
CA HIS A 154 -3.12 6.69 3.84
C HIS A 154 -2.36 8.01 3.71
N ASN A 155 -1.03 7.95 3.47
CA ASN A 155 -0.19 9.15 3.47
C ASN A 155 1.00 9.07 2.52
N ARG A 156 0.99 8.17 1.52
CA ARG A 156 2.14 7.97 0.63
C ARG A 156 1.89 8.49 -0.78
N ALA A 157 1.81 9.81 -0.91
CA ALA A 157 1.51 10.51 -2.17
C ALA A 157 2.36 10.06 -3.37
N GLN A 158 3.66 9.77 -3.17
CA GLN A 158 4.55 9.32 -4.24
C GLN A 158 4.16 7.95 -4.83
N TYR A 159 3.68 7.03 -3.98
CA TYR A 159 3.23 5.71 -4.43
C TYR A 159 1.85 5.83 -5.09
N LEU A 160 0.96 6.63 -4.48
CA LEU A 160 -0.35 6.93 -5.05
C LEU A 160 -0.24 7.54 -6.45
N TYR A 161 0.71 8.46 -6.66
CA TYR A 161 1.00 9.03 -7.97
C TYR A 161 1.39 7.95 -8.98
N ALA A 162 2.30 7.03 -8.61
CA ALA A 162 2.69 5.92 -9.48
C ALA A 162 1.50 5.00 -9.83
N LEU A 163 0.61 4.73 -8.86
CA LEU A 163 -0.63 4.00 -9.11
C LEU A 163 -1.52 4.74 -10.12
N ILE A 164 -1.78 6.03 -9.89
CA ILE A 164 -2.61 6.87 -10.78
C ILE A 164 -2.05 6.88 -12.21
N GLU A 165 -0.74 7.03 -12.36
CA GLU A 165 -0.09 7.02 -13.67
C GLU A 165 -0.16 5.65 -14.35
N SER A 166 -0.10 4.55 -13.61
CA SER A 166 -0.32 3.21 -14.16
C SER A 166 -1.78 2.98 -14.57
N LEU A 167 -2.74 3.51 -13.81
CA LEU A 167 -4.17 3.46 -14.14
C LEU A 167 -4.48 4.29 -15.39
N ARG A 168 -3.88 5.47 -15.54
CA ARG A 168 -4.02 6.34 -16.71
C ARG A 168 -3.67 5.61 -18.02
N GLN A 169 -2.68 4.72 -17.96
CA GLN A 169 -2.20 3.94 -19.11
C GLN A 169 -3.01 2.67 -19.38
N ALA A 170 -3.91 2.29 -18.47
CA ALA A 170 -4.65 1.05 -18.60
C ALA A 170 -5.77 1.13 -19.65
N GLN A 171 -5.88 0.06 -20.44
CA GLN A 171 -6.89 -0.03 -21.49
C GLN A 171 -8.30 -0.11 -20.88
N ASN A 172 -9.24 0.65 -21.45
CA ASN A 172 -10.65 0.74 -21.02
C ASN A 172 -10.86 1.30 -19.61
N ILE A 173 -9.87 2.02 -19.05
CA ILE A 173 -10.01 2.63 -17.71
C ILE A 173 -11.12 3.68 -17.64
N ASN A 174 -11.45 4.33 -18.76
CA ASN A 174 -12.49 5.36 -18.86
C ASN A 174 -13.90 4.89 -18.48
N GLN A 175 -14.17 3.58 -18.55
CA GLN A 175 -15.45 2.98 -18.17
C GLN A 175 -15.57 2.74 -16.67
N THR A 176 -14.46 2.73 -15.92
CA THR A 176 -14.46 2.38 -14.49
C THR A 176 -14.97 3.51 -13.59
N LEU A 177 -15.20 3.18 -12.32
CA LEU A 177 -15.27 4.15 -11.23
C LEU A 177 -14.10 3.91 -10.29
N LEU A 178 -13.26 4.93 -10.07
CA LEU A 178 -12.24 4.92 -9.05
C LEU A 178 -12.80 5.53 -7.76
N VAL A 179 -12.74 4.76 -6.67
CA VAL A 179 -13.11 5.22 -5.33
C VAL A 179 -11.88 5.24 -4.46
N PHE A 180 -11.39 6.43 -4.12
CA PHE A 180 -10.29 6.62 -3.19
C PHE A 180 -10.87 6.70 -1.77
N SER A 181 -10.44 5.78 -0.90
CA SER A 181 -10.89 5.68 0.48
C SER A 181 -9.76 6.10 1.40
N HIS A 182 -9.95 7.18 2.14
CA HIS A 182 -8.92 7.86 2.92
C HIS A 182 -9.13 7.61 4.42
N ASP A 183 -8.08 7.28 5.17
CA ASP A 183 -8.10 7.35 6.65
C ASP A 183 -7.27 8.52 7.21
N LEU A 184 -6.81 9.40 6.32
CA LEU A 184 -6.16 10.66 6.63
C LEU A 184 -6.64 11.71 5.64
N PHE A 185 -7.14 12.83 6.14
CA PHE A 185 -7.37 14.01 5.33
C PHE A 185 -6.06 14.73 5.08
N ASP A 186 -5.61 14.69 3.83
CA ASP A 186 -4.41 15.37 3.37
C ASP A 186 -4.75 16.12 2.07
N ALA A 187 -4.66 17.45 2.11
CA ALA A 187 -5.06 18.26 0.98
C ALA A 187 -4.18 18.07 -0.25
N HIS A 188 -2.90 17.71 -0.08
CA HIS A 188 -2.02 17.43 -1.19
C HIS A 188 -2.44 16.14 -1.91
N ILE A 189 -2.76 15.09 -1.15
CA ILE A 189 -3.30 13.83 -1.69
C ILE A 189 -4.67 14.08 -2.36
N ASN A 190 -5.55 14.84 -1.71
CA ASN A 190 -6.87 15.14 -2.25
C ASN A 190 -6.77 15.92 -3.58
N ALA A 191 -5.87 16.91 -3.64
CA ALA A 191 -5.58 17.67 -4.85
C ALA A 191 -5.02 16.80 -5.99
N LEU A 192 -4.16 15.82 -5.65
CA LEU A 192 -3.64 14.87 -6.62
C LEU A 192 -4.77 14.05 -7.25
N ILE A 193 -5.72 13.56 -6.44
CA ILE A 193 -6.86 12.77 -6.91
C ILE A 193 -7.86 13.61 -7.72
N GLN A 194 -8.10 14.85 -7.31
CA GLN A 194 -9.00 15.78 -8.03
C GLN A 194 -8.54 16.08 -9.47
N ARG A 195 -7.25 15.95 -9.77
CA ARG A 195 -6.68 16.17 -11.11
C ARG A 195 -6.88 14.99 -12.07
N ILE A 196 -7.43 13.86 -11.61
CA ILE A 196 -7.70 12.72 -12.47
C ILE A 196 -8.80 13.08 -13.48
N ASP A 197 -8.49 12.95 -14.77
CA ASP A 197 -9.32 13.42 -15.88
C ASP A 197 -9.65 12.32 -16.90
N PHE A 198 -9.25 11.07 -16.63
CA PHE A 198 -9.33 9.93 -17.54
C PHE A 198 -10.42 8.90 -17.18
N THR A 199 -11.12 9.07 -16.06
CA THR A 199 -12.25 8.21 -15.64
C THR A 199 -13.11 8.87 -14.56
N LYS A 200 -14.18 8.21 -14.10
CA LYS A 200 -15.03 8.66 -12.99
C LYS A 200 -14.30 8.50 -11.66
N VAL A 201 -14.39 9.49 -10.79
CA VAL A 201 -13.66 9.51 -9.52
C VAL A 201 -14.57 9.91 -8.36
N MET A 202 -14.46 9.20 -7.25
CA MET A 202 -15.08 9.54 -5.98
C MET A 202 -14.03 9.46 -4.87
N GLN A 203 -14.11 10.36 -3.89
CA GLN A 203 -13.35 10.28 -2.64
C GLN A 203 -14.32 10.02 -1.48
N ILE A 204 -13.96 9.08 -0.61
CA ILE A 204 -14.68 8.77 0.63
C ILE A 204 -13.68 8.80 1.79
N PHE A 205 -14.12 9.25 2.96
CA PHE A 205 -13.25 9.47 4.12
C PHE A 205 -13.71 8.62 5.30
N TYR A 206 -12.83 7.77 5.81
CA TYR A 206 -13.09 6.92 6.96
C TYR A 206 -13.31 7.80 8.21
N PRO A 207 -14.53 7.83 8.77
CA PRO A 207 -14.90 8.82 9.78
C PRO A 207 -14.35 8.50 11.18
N TYR A 208 -13.77 7.31 11.38
CA TYR A 208 -13.25 6.88 12.67
C TYR A 208 -11.73 6.71 12.66
N SER A 209 -11.03 7.63 11.96
CA SER A 209 -9.58 7.65 11.89
C SER A 209 -8.95 8.19 13.19
N ILE A 210 -7.65 7.88 13.37
CA ILE A 210 -6.84 8.44 14.46
C ILE A 210 -6.71 9.96 14.32
N GLN A 211 -6.72 10.50 13.10
CA GLN A 211 -6.69 11.96 12.86
C GLN A 211 -7.92 12.64 13.48
N LEU A 212 -9.09 12.01 13.38
CA LEU A 212 -10.35 12.52 13.94
C LEU A 212 -10.52 12.23 15.43
N HIS A 213 -9.91 11.15 15.93
CA HIS A 213 -10.05 10.69 17.32
C HIS A 213 -8.69 10.62 18.03
N PRO A 214 -7.86 11.69 18.07
CA PRO A 214 -6.47 11.58 18.49
C PRO A 214 -6.30 11.11 19.94
N ASN A 215 -7.25 11.46 20.82
CA ASN A 215 -7.17 11.28 22.27
C ASN A 215 -8.27 10.39 22.86
N GLU A 216 -8.97 9.62 22.03
CA GLU A 216 -10.04 8.71 22.45
C GLU A 216 -10.10 7.50 21.53
N PHE A 217 -10.85 6.46 21.90
CA PHE A 217 -11.07 5.34 20.98
C PHE A 217 -11.87 5.80 19.74
N PRO A 218 -11.47 5.43 18.50
CA PRO A 218 -10.46 4.45 18.13
C PRO A 218 -9.07 5.03 17.79
N GLY A 219 -8.73 6.24 18.19
CA GLY A 219 -7.33 6.65 18.27
C GLY A 219 -6.67 6.24 19.59
N HIS A 220 -5.80 7.09 20.13
CA HIS A 220 -5.03 6.79 21.33
C HIS A 220 -5.67 7.43 22.56
N ASP A 221 -6.43 6.65 23.34
CA ASP A 221 -6.94 7.12 24.61
C ASP A 221 -5.79 7.17 25.65
N PRO A 222 -5.58 8.28 26.38
CA PRO A 222 -4.58 8.37 27.44
C PRO A 222 -4.72 7.32 28.57
N LYS A 223 -5.91 6.71 28.70
CA LYS A 223 -6.23 5.66 29.67
C LYS A 223 -6.09 4.24 29.10
N ASP A 224 -5.67 4.08 27.84
CA ASP A 224 -5.33 2.77 27.28
C ASP A 224 -4.12 2.15 28.02
N CYS A 225 -4.13 0.82 28.15
CA CYS A 225 -3.01 0.10 28.70
C CYS A 225 -1.81 0.16 27.73
N PRO A 226 -0.58 0.44 28.22
CA PRO A 226 0.61 0.38 27.38
C PRO A 226 0.79 -1.00 26.75
N ARG A 227 1.20 -1.03 25.48
CA ARG A 227 1.32 -2.26 24.66
C ARG A 227 1.90 -3.46 25.40
N ASN A 228 3.05 -3.27 26.05
CA ASN A 228 3.84 -4.35 26.65
C ASN A 228 3.63 -4.48 28.17
N MET A 229 2.62 -3.82 28.73
CA MET A 229 2.27 -3.96 30.16
C MET A 229 1.75 -5.37 30.44
N LYS A 230 2.14 -5.97 31.57
CA LYS A 230 1.62 -7.28 31.97
C LYS A 230 0.16 -7.18 32.41
N LYS A 231 -0.63 -8.23 32.20
CA LYS A 231 -2.05 -8.24 32.53
C LYS A 231 -2.32 -7.97 34.01
N GLU A 232 -1.52 -8.52 34.91
CA GLU A 232 -1.70 -8.30 36.36
C GLU A 232 -1.45 -6.83 36.72
N GLU A 233 -0.47 -6.19 36.08
CA GLU A 233 -0.15 -4.77 36.27
C GLU A 233 -1.24 -3.87 35.69
N ALA A 234 -1.73 -4.17 34.50
CA ALA A 234 -2.83 -3.45 33.85
C ALA A 234 -4.12 -3.50 34.69
N LEU A 235 -4.44 -4.65 35.27
CA LEU A 235 -5.60 -4.80 36.16
C LEU A 235 -5.44 -3.99 37.45
N LYS A 236 -4.23 -3.89 38.01
CA LYS A 236 -3.93 -3.03 39.17
C LYS A 236 -4.01 -1.54 38.82
N LYS A 237 -3.50 -1.17 37.64
CA LYS A 237 -3.54 0.21 37.12
C LYS A 237 -4.96 0.64 36.77
N GLY A 238 -5.83 -0.30 36.39
CA GLY A 238 -7.22 -0.02 36.03
C GLY A 238 -7.37 0.70 34.68
N CYS A 239 -6.46 0.46 33.73
CA CYS A 239 -6.56 1.03 32.37
C CYS A 239 -7.71 0.41 31.56
N ASN A 240 -8.23 1.15 30.57
CA ASN A 240 -9.51 0.86 29.90
C ASN A 240 -9.63 -0.58 29.38
N ASN A 241 -8.61 -1.06 28.68
CA ASN A 241 -8.58 -2.37 28.02
C ASN A 241 -7.85 -3.45 28.84
N ALA A 242 -7.62 -3.26 30.15
CA ALA A 242 -6.81 -4.15 30.99
C ALA A 242 -7.23 -5.63 30.93
N LYS A 243 -8.53 -5.89 30.81
CA LYS A 243 -9.11 -7.25 30.74
C LYS A 243 -8.91 -7.95 29.40
N PHE A 244 -8.55 -7.20 28.35
CA PHE A 244 -8.58 -7.62 26.94
C PHE A 244 -7.22 -7.42 26.23
N PRO A 245 -6.13 -8.06 26.70
CA PRO A 245 -4.92 -8.16 25.88
C PRO A 245 -5.12 -9.18 24.74
N ASP A 246 -4.30 -9.07 23.70
CA ASP A 246 -4.28 -10.03 22.60
C ASP A 246 -3.80 -11.42 23.04
N LEU A 247 -3.82 -12.38 22.10
CA LEU A 247 -3.38 -13.77 22.33
C LEU A 247 -1.93 -13.88 22.86
N TYR A 248 -1.10 -12.87 22.62
CA TYR A 248 0.30 -12.81 23.02
C TYR A 248 0.52 -11.95 24.27
N GLY A 249 -0.55 -11.45 24.88
CA GLY A 249 -0.49 -10.63 26.09
C GLY A 249 -0.17 -9.15 25.84
N HIS A 250 -0.26 -8.67 24.60
CA HIS A 250 -0.06 -7.24 24.29
C HIS A 250 -1.38 -6.48 24.22
N TYR A 251 -1.34 -5.21 24.59
CA TYR A 251 -2.47 -4.30 24.45
C TYR A 251 -2.46 -3.59 23.09
N ARG A 252 -3.65 -3.11 22.73
CA ARG A 252 -3.94 -2.40 21.48
C ARG A 252 -2.98 -1.22 21.24
N GLU A 253 -2.57 -1.05 20.00
CA GLU A 253 -2.01 0.20 19.48
C GLU A 253 -2.87 0.69 18.32
N ALA A 254 -3.34 1.95 18.41
CA ALA A 254 -4.31 2.51 17.48
C ALA A 254 -3.87 2.41 16.01
N LYS A 255 -2.63 2.78 15.72
CA LYS A 255 -2.03 2.74 14.37
C LYS A 255 -2.12 1.38 13.68
N PHE A 256 -2.01 0.27 14.42
CA PHE A 256 -2.09 -1.08 13.85
C PHE A 256 -3.54 -1.53 13.65
N THR A 257 -4.48 -1.00 14.43
CA THR A 257 -5.91 -1.32 14.29
C THR A 257 -6.61 -0.55 13.18
N GLN A 258 -6.16 0.67 12.88
CA GLN A 258 -6.81 1.55 11.89
C GLN A 258 -6.95 0.89 10.52
N THR A 259 -5.88 0.27 10.00
CA THR A 259 -5.89 -0.36 8.67
C THR A 259 -7.00 -1.41 8.54
N LYS A 260 -7.23 -2.22 9.58
CA LYS A 260 -8.29 -3.24 9.59
C LYS A 260 -9.68 -2.59 9.63
N HIS A 261 -9.89 -1.57 10.47
CA HIS A 261 -11.17 -0.89 10.56
C HIS A 261 -11.51 -0.14 9.27
N HIS A 262 -10.56 0.59 8.71
CA HIS A 262 -10.68 1.28 7.42
C HIS A 262 -11.01 0.27 6.31
N TRP A 263 -10.32 -0.88 6.27
CA TRP A 263 -10.58 -1.90 5.27
C TRP A 263 -12.01 -2.43 5.32
N TRP A 264 -12.52 -2.73 6.52
CA TRP A 264 -13.89 -3.22 6.68
C TRP A 264 -14.93 -2.15 6.37
N TRP A 265 -14.74 -0.94 6.90
CA TRP A 265 -15.64 0.19 6.67
C TRP A 265 -15.75 0.51 5.19
N LYS A 266 -14.62 0.63 4.47
CA LYS A 266 -14.65 1.09 3.07
C LYS A 266 -15.41 0.13 2.16
N VAL A 267 -15.25 -1.18 2.37
CA VAL A 267 -15.94 -2.18 1.55
C VAL A 267 -17.43 -2.19 1.89
N ASN A 268 -17.79 -2.07 3.17
CA ASN A 268 -19.19 -1.96 3.58
C ASN A 268 -19.85 -0.69 3.03
N HIS A 269 -19.19 0.45 3.15
CA HIS A 269 -19.68 1.73 2.66
C HIS A 269 -19.80 1.74 1.14
N LEU A 270 -18.79 1.23 0.43
CA LEU A 270 -18.82 1.09 -1.02
C LEU A 270 -19.94 0.18 -1.51
N MET A 271 -20.17 -0.97 -0.87
CA MET A 271 -21.15 -1.95 -1.34
C MET A 271 -22.58 -1.58 -0.96
N ASP A 272 -22.79 -1.04 0.24
CA ASP A 272 -24.11 -0.90 0.85
C ASP A 272 -24.48 0.56 1.20
N GLY A 273 -23.51 1.47 1.25
CA GLY A 273 -23.72 2.86 1.69
C GLY A 273 -23.76 3.91 0.56
N LEU A 274 -23.07 3.67 -0.55
CA LEU A 274 -23.01 4.63 -1.66
C LEU A 274 -24.20 4.49 -2.60
N HIS A 275 -24.73 5.63 -3.05
CA HIS A 275 -25.86 5.71 -3.97
C HIS A 275 -25.49 5.19 -5.36
N ILE A 276 -24.32 5.57 -5.88
CA ILE A 276 -23.88 5.20 -7.24
C ILE A 276 -23.68 3.68 -7.40
N THR A 277 -23.30 2.98 -6.33
CA THR A 277 -23.07 1.53 -6.36
C THR A 277 -24.26 0.73 -5.85
N LYS A 278 -25.40 1.34 -5.48
CA LYS A 278 -26.55 0.64 -4.88
C LYS A 278 -27.02 -0.59 -5.68
N ASN A 279 -27.07 -0.47 -7.00
CA ASN A 279 -27.50 -1.53 -7.93
C ASN A 279 -26.34 -2.19 -8.69
N HIS A 280 -25.10 -1.85 -8.35
CA HIS A 280 -23.92 -2.40 -9.01
C HIS A 280 -23.73 -3.87 -8.64
N ILE A 281 -23.59 -4.75 -9.65
CA ILE A 281 -23.41 -6.21 -9.48
C ILE A 281 -22.07 -6.70 -10.03
N GLY A 282 -21.36 -5.84 -10.76
CA GLY A 282 -20.08 -6.11 -11.39
C GLY A 282 -18.93 -6.33 -10.39
N PRO A 283 -17.70 -6.47 -10.90
CA PRO A 283 -16.53 -6.69 -10.07
C PRO A 283 -16.12 -5.40 -9.34
N VAL A 284 -15.76 -5.57 -8.06
CA VAL A 284 -15.09 -4.57 -7.24
C VAL A 284 -13.65 -5.02 -7.00
N LEU A 285 -12.70 -4.31 -7.59
CA LEU A 285 -11.27 -4.55 -7.44
C LEU A 285 -10.72 -3.73 -6.27
N LEU A 286 -10.11 -4.40 -5.29
CA LEU A 286 -9.48 -3.75 -4.15
C LEU A 286 -7.99 -3.55 -4.41
N LEU A 287 -7.53 -2.30 -4.32
CA LEU A 287 -6.13 -1.91 -4.39
C LEU A 287 -5.72 -1.09 -3.14
N GLU A 288 -4.41 -0.94 -2.98
CA GLU A 288 -3.77 -0.08 -1.99
C GLU A 288 -2.96 0.98 -2.75
N GLU A 289 -2.68 2.12 -2.12
CA GLU A 289 -1.97 3.26 -2.72
C GLU A 289 -0.58 2.93 -3.31
N ASP A 290 0.03 1.82 -2.91
CA ASP A 290 1.35 1.35 -3.37
C ASP A 290 1.31 0.16 -4.33
N HIS A 291 0.14 -0.16 -4.87
CA HIS A 291 0.04 -1.03 -6.03
C HIS A 291 0.43 -0.31 -7.33
N TYR A 292 0.76 -1.10 -8.34
CA TYR A 292 0.97 -0.66 -9.72
C TYR A 292 0.24 -1.66 -10.62
N VAL A 293 -0.55 -1.17 -11.58
CA VAL A 293 -1.33 -2.06 -12.46
C VAL A 293 -0.64 -2.26 -13.82
N ALA A 294 -0.77 -3.47 -14.38
CA ALA A 294 -0.37 -3.73 -15.76
C ALA A 294 -1.35 -3.08 -16.74
N PRO A 295 -0.94 -2.61 -17.93
CA PRO A 295 -1.83 -1.90 -18.86
C PRO A 295 -3.07 -2.68 -19.33
N ASP A 296 -3.03 -4.01 -19.28
CA ASP A 296 -4.08 -4.94 -19.71
C ASP A 296 -4.87 -5.56 -18.55
N PHE A 297 -4.69 -5.09 -17.30
CA PHE A 297 -5.26 -5.75 -16.13
C PHE A 297 -6.80 -5.87 -16.18
N LEU A 298 -7.50 -4.89 -16.75
CA LEU A 298 -8.96 -4.93 -16.93
C LEU A 298 -9.37 -5.97 -17.96
N TYR A 299 -8.61 -6.10 -19.05
CA TYR A 299 -8.85 -7.11 -20.07
C TYR A 299 -8.67 -8.52 -19.48
N ILE A 300 -7.58 -8.74 -18.74
CA ILE A 300 -7.33 -10.00 -18.04
C ILE A 300 -8.41 -10.31 -17.01
N LEU A 301 -8.86 -9.32 -16.24
CA LEU A 301 -9.97 -9.49 -15.30
C LEU A 301 -11.22 -10.03 -16.00
N ARG A 302 -11.63 -9.43 -17.13
CA ARG A 302 -12.79 -9.91 -17.89
C ARG A 302 -12.61 -11.33 -18.41
N MET A 303 -11.41 -11.68 -18.89
CA MET A 303 -11.11 -13.06 -19.28
C MET A 303 -11.25 -14.03 -18.10
N MET A 304 -10.74 -13.65 -16.92
CA MET A 304 -10.85 -14.45 -15.70
C MET A 304 -12.30 -14.63 -15.24
N GLU A 305 -13.13 -13.58 -15.30
CA GLU A 305 -14.57 -13.66 -14.99
C GLU A 305 -15.29 -14.67 -15.91
N ASN A 306 -15.02 -14.62 -17.21
CA ASN A 306 -15.61 -15.54 -18.19
C ASN A 306 -15.12 -16.99 -18.00
N LEU A 307 -13.83 -17.17 -17.74
CA LEU A 307 -13.26 -18.49 -17.46
C LEU A 307 -13.78 -19.07 -16.16
N LYS A 308 -14.00 -18.26 -15.13
CA LYS A 308 -14.57 -18.69 -13.85
C LYS A 308 -15.91 -19.39 -14.05
N ILE A 309 -16.80 -18.83 -14.87
CA ILE A 309 -18.13 -19.38 -15.13
C ILE A 309 -18.06 -20.82 -15.68
N THR A 310 -17.14 -21.07 -16.62
CA THR A 310 -17.09 -22.36 -17.35
C THR A 310 -16.07 -23.35 -16.79
N LYS A 311 -14.98 -22.87 -16.16
CA LYS A 311 -13.85 -23.69 -15.72
C LYS A 311 -13.72 -23.79 -14.19
N CYS A 312 -14.28 -22.86 -13.43
CA CYS A 312 -14.23 -22.89 -11.97
C CYS A 312 -15.46 -22.25 -11.32
N PRO A 313 -16.67 -22.83 -11.49
CA PRO A 313 -17.89 -22.28 -10.87
C PRO A 313 -17.81 -22.24 -9.34
N GLN A 314 -16.96 -23.08 -8.74
CA GLN A 314 -16.70 -23.09 -7.30
C GLN A 314 -15.73 -21.98 -6.83
N CYS A 315 -14.99 -21.33 -7.73
CA CYS A 315 -14.06 -20.26 -7.35
C CYS A 315 -14.84 -19.06 -6.80
N ASN A 316 -14.42 -18.52 -5.65
CA ASN A 316 -15.14 -17.42 -5.01
C ASN A 316 -14.50 -16.07 -5.33
N ILE A 317 -13.18 -15.96 -5.18
CA ILE A 317 -12.39 -14.73 -5.29
C ILE A 317 -11.49 -14.82 -6.52
N LEU A 318 -11.32 -13.71 -7.23
CA LEU A 318 -10.26 -13.54 -8.23
C LEU A 318 -9.16 -12.63 -7.65
N CYS A 319 -7.91 -12.87 -8.05
CA CYS A 319 -6.77 -12.04 -7.65
C CYS A 319 -5.92 -11.78 -8.89
N LEU A 320 -5.57 -10.52 -9.13
CA LEU A 320 -4.78 -10.12 -10.30
C LEU A 320 -3.27 -10.20 -10.07
N GLY A 321 -2.83 -10.46 -8.84
CA GLY A 321 -1.40 -10.56 -8.52
C GLY A 321 -1.10 -11.50 -7.36
N THR A 322 0.17 -11.89 -7.27
CA THR A 322 0.76 -12.64 -6.15
C THR A 322 2.22 -12.26 -5.97
N TYR A 323 2.77 -12.45 -4.78
CA TYR A 323 4.17 -12.10 -4.48
C TYR A 323 5.13 -13.20 -4.97
N VAL A 324 5.49 -13.15 -6.25
CA VAL A 324 6.50 -14.04 -6.82
C VAL A 324 7.75 -13.22 -7.15
N LYS A 325 8.90 -13.59 -6.55
CA LYS A 325 10.16 -12.84 -6.73
C LYS A 325 10.77 -12.98 -8.13
N SER A 326 10.49 -14.09 -8.83
CA SER A 326 10.96 -14.35 -10.18
C SER A 326 9.87 -15.06 -10.98
N TYR A 327 9.42 -14.47 -12.07
CA TYR A 327 8.36 -15.03 -12.90
C TYR A 327 8.83 -15.26 -14.33
N ASN A 328 8.63 -16.48 -14.84
CA ASN A 328 8.94 -16.80 -16.24
C ASN A 328 7.76 -16.41 -17.13
N TYR A 329 7.72 -15.14 -17.54
CA TYR A 329 6.65 -14.61 -18.38
C TYR A 329 6.47 -15.41 -19.69
N ALA A 330 7.57 -15.86 -20.32
CA ALA A 330 7.48 -16.63 -21.56
C ALA A 330 6.69 -17.94 -21.38
N ALA A 331 6.82 -18.61 -20.23
CA ALA A 331 6.15 -19.88 -19.95
C ALA A 331 4.73 -19.75 -19.38
N PHE A 332 4.39 -18.60 -18.75
CA PHE A 332 3.19 -18.49 -17.91
C PHE A 332 2.27 -17.30 -18.20
N THR A 333 2.61 -16.39 -19.12
CA THR A 333 1.78 -15.21 -19.47
C THR A 333 0.32 -15.51 -19.84
N LYS A 334 0.01 -16.73 -20.31
CA LYS A 334 -1.34 -17.14 -20.71
C LYS A 334 -1.97 -18.17 -19.77
N LYS A 335 -1.51 -18.24 -18.52
CA LYS A 335 -1.97 -19.22 -17.53
C LYS A 335 -2.56 -18.51 -16.32
N ILE A 336 -3.58 -19.13 -15.75
CA ILE A 336 -4.18 -18.75 -14.47
C ILE A 336 -4.08 -19.94 -13.52
N GLU A 337 -4.01 -19.67 -12.22
CA GLU A 337 -3.94 -20.70 -11.20
C GLU A 337 -5.22 -20.74 -10.37
N ILE A 338 -5.69 -21.96 -10.06
CA ILE A 338 -6.79 -22.19 -9.13
C ILE A 338 -6.17 -22.72 -7.84
N VAL A 339 -6.17 -21.88 -6.81
CA VAL A 339 -5.54 -22.19 -5.53
C VAL A 339 -6.43 -21.80 -4.37
N LYS A 340 -6.13 -22.34 -3.19
CA LYS A 340 -6.74 -21.86 -1.95
C LYS A 340 -6.24 -20.45 -1.67
N TRP A 341 -7.16 -19.55 -1.33
CA TRP A 341 -6.81 -18.19 -0.96
C TRP A 341 -5.98 -18.17 0.32
N LEU A 342 -4.96 -17.31 0.33
CA LEU A 342 -3.99 -17.17 1.42
C LEU A 342 -3.64 -15.69 1.52
N SER A 343 -3.85 -15.08 2.68
CA SER A 343 -3.68 -13.64 2.87
C SER A 343 -2.28 -13.13 2.54
N SER A 344 -1.24 -13.91 2.86
CA SER A 344 0.15 -13.57 2.59
C SER A 344 0.56 -13.63 1.11
N LYS A 345 -0.32 -14.13 0.23
CA LYS A 345 -0.03 -14.31 -1.21
C LYS A 345 -1.05 -13.63 -2.12
N HIS A 346 -2.31 -13.57 -1.71
CA HIS A 346 -3.45 -13.28 -2.59
C HIS A 346 -4.27 -12.07 -2.10
N ASN A 347 -3.66 -11.16 -1.34
CA ASN A 347 -4.26 -9.88 -0.95
C ASN A 347 -4.12 -8.81 -2.05
N MET A 348 -3.18 -8.96 -2.98
CA MET A 348 -2.97 -7.99 -4.07
C MET A 348 -4.02 -8.13 -5.19
N GLY A 349 -4.70 -7.03 -5.49
CA GLY A 349 -5.67 -6.97 -6.59
C GLY A 349 -6.81 -7.96 -6.40
N MET A 350 -7.32 -8.08 -5.18
CA MET A 350 -8.44 -8.95 -4.86
C MET A 350 -9.73 -8.40 -5.48
N VAL A 351 -10.53 -9.28 -6.08
CA VAL A 351 -11.81 -8.91 -6.68
C VAL A 351 -12.93 -9.58 -5.91
N VAL A 352 -13.90 -8.77 -5.51
CA VAL A 352 -15.12 -9.21 -4.84
C VAL A 352 -16.33 -8.72 -5.63
N ASN A 353 -17.44 -9.44 -5.55
CA ASN A 353 -18.73 -8.99 -6.06
C ASN A 353 -19.75 -8.97 -4.93
N ARG A 354 -20.95 -8.45 -5.20
CA ARG A 354 -22.01 -8.32 -4.21
C ARG A 354 -22.37 -9.65 -3.55
N THR A 355 -22.54 -10.72 -4.35
CA THR A 355 -22.85 -12.06 -3.84
C THR A 355 -21.79 -12.57 -2.85
N LEU A 356 -20.51 -12.40 -3.16
CA LEU A 356 -19.44 -12.79 -2.26
C LEU A 356 -19.40 -11.89 -1.02
N TRP A 357 -19.57 -10.58 -1.18
CA TRP A 357 -19.60 -9.64 -0.07
C TRP A 357 -20.72 -9.97 0.93
N ASP A 358 -21.91 -10.31 0.45
CA ASP A 358 -23.02 -10.74 1.31
C ASP A 358 -22.71 -12.02 2.10
N GLN A 359 -21.87 -12.91 1.56
CA GLN A 359 -21.37 -14.06 2.30
C GLN A 359 -20.34 -13.65 3.36
N ILE A 360 -19.44 -12.72 3.04
CA ILE A 360 -18.42 -12.20 3.96
C ILE A 360 -19.08 -11.45 5.13
N LYS A 361 -20.08 -10.60 4.86
CA LYS A 361 -20.84 -9.85 5.88
C LYS A 361 -21.50 -10.77 6.91
N LYS A 362 -21.98 -11.96 6.52
CA LYS A 362 -22.52 -12.94 7.47
C LYS A 362 -21.48 -13.40 8.50
N CYS A 363 -20.20 -13.26 8.20
CA CYS A 363 -19.09 -13.53 9.11
C CYS A 363 -18.61 -12.28 9.89
N ALA A 364 -19.29 -11.13 9.81
CA ALA A 364 -18.83 -9.87 10.42
C ALA A 364 -18.46 -9.99 11.90
N LYS A 365 -19.26 -10.72 12.70
CA LYS A 365 -18.95 -10.98 14.12
C LYS A 365 -17.55 -11.58 14.26
N VAL A 366 -17.29 -12.65 13.52
CA VAL A 366 -16.00 -13.34 13.48
C VAL A 366 -14.90 -12.39 12.94
N CYS A 367 -15.12 -11.65 11.86
CA CYS A 367 -14.11 -10.71 11.34
C CYS A 367 -13.72 -9.61 12.36
N ASN A 368 -14.66 -9.19 13.21
CA ASN A 368 -14.44 -8.17 14.23
C ASN A 368 -13.75 -8.68 15.49
N PHE A 369 -13.89 -9.98 15.84
CA PHE A 369 -13.36 -10.56 17.09
C PHE A 369 -12.00 -11.26 16.93
N TYR A 370 -11.59 -11.67 15.73
CA TYR A 370 -10.29 -12.32 15.58
C TYR A 370 -9.22 -11.24 15.69
N THR A 371 -8.55 -11.22 16.85
CA THR A 371 -7.65 -10.20 17.46
C THR A 371 -8.26 -9.32 18.56
N THR A 372 -9.20 -9.83 19.35
CA THR A 372 -9.39 -9.43 20.76
C THR A 372 -8.91 -10.51 21.70
#